data_AF-K1T3Q3-F1
#
_entry.id   AF-K1T3Q3-F1
#
_cell.length_a   1.000
_cell.length_b   1.000
_cell.length_c   1.000
_cell.angle_alpha   90.00
_cell.angle_beta   90.00
_cell.angle_gamma   90.00
#
_symmetry.space_group_name_H-M   'P 1'
#
loop_
_entity.id
_entity.type
_entity.pdbx_description
1 polymer ?
#
loop_
_entity_poly.entity_id
_entity_poly.type
_entity_poly.pdbx_seq_one_letter_code
_entity_poly.pdbx_strand_id
1 'polypeptide(L)'
;MDFTVPEFDIERNRDRCTLCGACVKECSYKVHFFSKDKKAVLADERKCVACHRCAVICPSHAIKIVKYDMAYRDHANWTPTAQKEIIKQATTGGVLLSGMSNNKPYPIYWDKMLLNASQVTNPSIDPLREPMEIRTFLGRKPDKIEFTEDGRLKTVMPPQVKLETPIMFSAMSFGSISFNAQKTLAMAAKELGTIFNTGEGGLHPGLTDFTDYAAVQVASGRF
;
A
#
# COMPACT_ATOMS: atom_id res chain seq x y z
N MET A 1 13.98 7.17 6.67
CA MET A 1 14.83 6.23 5.93
C MET A 1 14.00 5.65 4.80
N ASP A 2 14.54 5.62 3.59
CA ASP A 2 13.86 5.01 2.44
C ASP A 2 14.29 3.54 2.38
N PHE A 3 13.35 2.64 2.69
CA PHE A 3 13.56 1.19 2.69
C PHE A 3 13.17 0.53 1.36
N THR A 4 13.00 1.33 0.29
CA THR A 4 12.70 0.78 -1.04
C THR A 4 13.90 0.06 -1.63
N VAL A 5 13.66 -1.16 -2.07
CA VAL A 5 14.65 -2.00 -2.73
C VAL A 5 14.46 -1.85 -4.26
N PRO A 6 15.55 -1.80 -5.05
CA PRO A 6 15.47 -1.66 -6.50
C PRO A 6 14.71 -2.82 -7.17
N GLU A 7 14.10 -2.56 -8.33
CA GLU A 7 13.53 -3.61 -9.18
C GLU A 7 14.54 -4.21 -10.15
N PHE A 8 15.48 -3.37 -10.55
CA PHE A 8 16.41 -3.66 -11.62
C PHE A 8 17.80 -3.26 -11.17
N ASP A 9 18.77 -4.12 -11.42
CA ASP A 9 20.18 -3.77 -11.35
C ASP A 9 20.66 -3.22 -12.68
N ILE A 10 21.64 -2.32 -12.58
CA ILE A 10 22.31 -1.72 -13.71
C ILE A 10 23.73 -2.26 -13.74
N GLU A 11 23.94 -3.28 -14.56
CA GLU A 11 25.26 -3.83 -14.82
C GLU A 11 25.97 -2.91 -15.83
N ARG A 12 27.01 -2.21 -15.35
CA ARG A 12 27.90 -1.42 -16.20
C ARG A 12 29.23 -2.13 -16.35
N ASN A 13 29.53 -2.60 -17.56
CA ASN A 13 30.85 -3.13 -17.90
C ASN A 13 31.86 -1.97 -17.94
N ARG A 14 32.84 -2.00 -17.02
CA ARG A 14 33.84 -0.93 -16.87
C ARG A 14 34.84 -0.90 -18.03
N ASP A 15 35.18 -2.05 -18.60
CA ASP A 15 36.14 -2.17 -19.70
C ASP A 15 35.60 -1.58 -21.00
N ARG A 16 34.28 -1.65 -21.20
CA ARG A 16 33.59 -1.06 -22.36
C ARG A 16 33.17 0.39 -22.14
N CYS A 17 33.12 0.86 -20.90
CA CYS A 17 32.58 2.19 -20.60
C CYS A 17 33.61 3.29 -20.87
N THR A 18 33.29 4.19 -21.79
CA THR A 18 34.17 5.32 -22.14
C THR A 18 33.89 6.60 -21.32
N LEU A 19 33.06 6.52 -20.28
CA LEU A 19 32.65 7.65 -19.43
C LEU A 19 32.05 8.86 -20.19
N CYS A 20 31.49 8.64 -21.39
CA CYS A 20 30.97 9.69 -22.26
C CYS A 20 29.76 10.47 -21.69
N GLY A 21 29.12 9.99 -20.62
CA GLY A 21 28.01 10.68 -19.95
C GLY A 21 26.65 10.62 -20.66
N ALA A 22 26.52 9.95 -21.81
CA ALA A 22 25.25 9.85 -22.54
C ALA A 22 24.10 9.32 -21.66
N CYS A 23 24.36 8.29 -20.87
CA CYS A 23 23.37 7.73 -19.93
C CYS A 23 22.94 8.71 -18.83
N VAL A 24 23.81 9.63 -18.40
CA VAL A 24 23.49 10.66 -17.40
C VAL A 24 22.57 11.72 -18.02
N LYS A 25 22.87 12.13 -19.25
CA LYS A 25 22.10 13.14 -19.98
C LYS A 25 20.69 12.65 -20.38
N GLU A 26 20.58 11.41 -20.82
CA GLU A 26 19.35 10.87 -21.41
C GLU A 26 18.40 10.21 -20.41
N CYS A 27 18.83 10.01 -19.16
CA CYS A 27 17.99 9.38 -18.15
C CYS A 27 17.02 10.38 -17.53
N SER A 28 15.76 10.36 -17.96
CA SER A 28 14.68 11.19 -17.38
C SER A 28 14.47 10.96 -15.87
N TYR A 29 14.78 9.75 -15.39
CA TYR A 29 14.66 9.35 -13.98
C TYR A 29 15.88 9.68 -13.13
N LYS A 30 16.93 10.29 -13.72
CA LYS A 30 18.17 10.70 -13.03
C LYS A 30 18.82 9.55 -12.24
N VAL A 31 18.76 8.35 -12.80
CA VAL A 31 19.35 7.14 -12.22
C VAL A 31 20.88 7.23 -12.24
N HIS A 32 21.45 7.71 -13.33
CA HIS A 32 22.89 7.82 -13.50
C HIS A 32 23.41 9.19 -13.10
N PHE A 33 24.56 9.22 -12.42
CA PHE A 33 25.24 10.45 -12.04
C PHE A 33 26.75 10.24 -12.00
N PHE A 34 27.51 11.32 -12.13
CA PHE A 34 28.97 11.25 -11.98
C PHE A 34 29.35 11.21 -10.50
N SER A 35 30.38 10.42 -10.18
CA SER A 35 31.07 10.48 -8.88
C SER A 35 31.65 11.89 -8.65
N LYS A 36 31.91 12.25 -7.39
CA LYS A 36 32.45 13.57 -7.00
C LYS A 36 33.73 13.94 -7.76
N ASP A 37 34.58 12.95 -8.02
CA ASP A 37 35.84 13.06 -8.74
C ASP A 37 35.70 12.90 -10.26
N LYS A 38 34.48 12.68 -10.77
CA LYS A 38 34.12 12.45 -12.18
C LYS A 38 34.85 11.28 -12.86
N LYS A 39 35.53 10.42 -12.11
CA LYS A 39 36.25 9.24 -12.63
C LYS A 39 35.35 8.03 -12.87
N ALA A 40 34.13 8.07 -12.35
CA ALA A 40 33.15 7.02 -12.52
C ALA A 40 31.76 7.62 -12.74
N VAL A 41 30.95 6.91 -13.52
CA VAL A 41 29.51 7.10 -13.50
C VAL A 41 28.95 6.06 -12.53
N LEU A 42 28.11 6.50 -11.60
CA LEU A 42 27.39 5.70 -10.63
C LEU A 42 25.91 5.60 -11.03
N ALA A 43 25.16 4.74 -10.37
CA ALA A 43 23.73 4.59 -10.56
C ALA A 43 23.03 4.51 -9.20
N ASP A 44 21.79 5.00 -9.16
CA ASP A 44 20.84 4.80 -8.05
C ASP A 44 19.70 3.94 -8.58
N GLU A 45 19.90 2.62 -8.50
CA GLU A 45 19.08 1.58 -9.11
C GLU A 45 17.61 1.65 -8.67
N ARG A 46 17.34 2.19 -7.46
CA ARG A 46 15.98 2.38 -6.91
C ARG A 46 15.09 3.24 -7.80
N LYS A 47 15.67 4.10 -8.64
CA LYS A 47 14.94 4.98 -9.57
C LYS A 47 14.74 4.36 -10.96
N CYS A 48 15.33 3.19 -11.22
CA CYS A 48 15.25 2.55 -12.51
C CYS A 48 13.85 1.98 -12.76
N VAL A 49 13.29 2.25 -13.94
CA VAL A 49 12.01 1.69 -14.42
C VAL A 49 12.18 0.78 -15.64
N ALA A 50 13.41 0.36 -15.93
CA ALA A 50 13.76 -0.44 -17.10
C ALA A 50 13.20 0.08 -18.44
N CYS A 51 13.20 1.40 -18.68
CA CYS A 51 12.82 1.95 -19.99
C CYS A 51 13.82 1.66 -21.12
N HIS A 52 14.93 0.98 -20.81
CA HIS A 52 16.04 0.61 -21.72
C HIS A 52 16.74 1.76 -22.48
N ARG A 53 16.34 3.03 -22.29
CA ARG A 53 16.93 4.19 -22.96
C ARG A 53 18.45 4.28 -22.78
N CYS A 54 18.96 4.07 -21.56
CA CYS A 54 20.39 4.13 -21.28
C CYS A 54 21.19 2.97 -21.92
N ALA A 55 20.59 1.80 -22.07
CA ALA A 55 21.21 0.65 -22.74
C ALA A 55 21.29 0.87 -24.26
N VAL A 56 20.23 1.44 -24.85
CA VAL A 56 20.15 1.72 -26.29
C VAL A 56 21.08 2.86 -26.70
N ILE A 57 21.13 3.96 -25.94
CA ILE A 57 21.94 5.14 -26.31
C ILE A 57 23.43 5.00 -26.01
N CYS A 58 23.84 3.93 -25.30
CA CYS A 58 25.23 3.72 -24.95
C CYS A 58 26.03 3.31 -26.20
N PRO A 59 26.95 4.15 -26.72
CA PRO A 59 27.65 3.88 -27.98
C PRO A 59 28.55 2.64 -27.91
N SER A 60 29.03 2.29 -26.72
CA SER A 60 29.85 1.10 -26.51
C SER A 60 29.05 -0.11 -26.01
N HIS A 61 27.72 0.01 -25.89
CA HIS A 61 26.81 -0.98 -25.30
C HIS A 61 27.34 -1.56 -23.96
N ALA A 62 27.83 -0.67 -23.09
CA ALA A 62 28.42 -1.03 -21.81
C ALA A 62 27.38 -1.19 -20.67
N ILE A 63 26.10 -0.94 -20.93
CA ILE A 63 25.04 -0.95 -19.92
C ILE A 63 24.04 -2.06 -20.22
N LYS A 64 23.77 -2.90 -19.21
CA LYS A 64 22.71 -3.90 -19.21
C LYS A 64 21.81 -3.66 -18.00
N ILE A 65 20.51 -3.74 -18.22
CA ILE A 65 19.51 -3.68 -17.14
C ILE A 65 19.05 -5.11 -16.89
N VAL A 66 19.25 -5.61 -15.67
CA VAL A 66 18.83 -6.95 -15.25
C VAL A 66 17.83 -6.84 -14.11
N LYS A 67 17.00 -7.86 -13.92
CA LYS A 67 16.12 -7.90 -12.75
C LYS A 67 16.96 -8.00 -11.48
N TYR A 68 16.62 -7.21 -10.48
CA TYR A 68 17.21 -7.33 -9.16
C TYR A 68 16.78 -8.66 -8.57
N ASP A 69 17.73 -9.55 -8.29
CA ASP A 69 17.43 -10.82 -7.64
C ASP A 69 17.25 -10.57 -6.15
N MET A 70 16.01 -10.68 -5.71
CA MET A 70 15.56 -10.22 -4.42
C MET A 70 15.28 -11.43 -3.54
N ALA A 71 15.85 -11.45 -2.33
CA ALA A 71 15.61 -12.52 -1.37
C ALA A 71 14.23 -12.42 -0.67
N TYR A 72 13.16 -12.01 -1.38
CA TYR A 72 11.82 -12.28 -0.86
C TYR A 72 11.59 -13.78 -0.96
N ARG A 73 11.05 -14.37 0.10
CA ARG A 73 10.63 -15.77 0.04
C ARG A 73 9.48 -15.89 -0.95
N ASP A 74 9.62 -16.79 -1.91
CA ASP A 74 8.53 -17.12 -2.82
C ASP A 74 7.33 -17.60 -2.02
N HIS A 75 6.17 -17.03 -2.35
CA HIS A 75 4.91 -17.36 -1.73
C HIS A 75 3.78 -17.21 -2.77
N ALA A 76 2.83 -18.14 -2.77
CA ALA A 76 1.75 -18.16 -3.76
C ALA A 76 0.86 -16.89 -3.68
N ASN A 77 0.46 -16.49 -2.47
CA ASN A 77 -0.33 -15.27 -2.25
C ASN A 77 0.52 -13.99 -2.17
N TRP A 78 1.59 -14.00 -1.37
CA TRP A 78 2.48 -12.86 -1.18
C TRP A 78 3.67 -12.88 -2.13
N THR A 79 3.40 -12.69 -3.42
CA THR A 79 4.49 -12.63 -4.40
C THR A 79 5.43 -11.45 -4.11
N PRO A 80 6.72 -11.54 -4.47
CA PRO A 80 7.68 -10.42 -4.38
C PRO A 80 7.12 -9.11 -4.95
N THR A 81 6.43 -9.20 -6.09
CA THR A 81 5.76 -8.06 -6.73
C THR A 81 4.68 -7.46 -5.84
N ALA A 82 3.77 -8.26 -5.29
CA ALA A 82 2.69 -7.77 -4.43
C ALA A 82 3.22 -7.10 -3.16
N GLN A 83 4.22 -7.71 -2.51
CA GLN A 83 4.86 -7.14 -1.32
C GLN A 83 5.48 -5.77 -1.62
N LYS A 84 6.19 -5.66 -2.76
CA LYS A 84 6.80 -4.40 -3.19
C LYS A 84 5.77 -3.33 -3.51
N GLU A 85 4.70 -3.69 -4.23
CA GLU A 85 3.62 -2.76 -4.57
C GLU A 85 2.95 -2.21 -3.31
N ILE A 86 2.74 -3.04 -2.29
CA ILE A 86 2.18 -2.63 -0.99
C ILE A 86 3.14 -1.68 -0.27
N ILE A 87 4.43 -2.00 -0.18
CA ILE A 87 5.42 -1.13 0.46
C ILE A 87 5.48 0.24 -0.23
N LYS A 88 5.43 0.26 -1.56
CA LYS A 88 5.48 1.50 -2.34
C LYS A 88 4.25 2.37 -2.06
N GLN A 89 3.05 1.79 -2.07
CA GLN A 89 1.81 2.51 -1.74
C GLN A 89 1.81 3.01 -0.29
N ALA A 90 2.28 2.20 0.66
CA ALA A 90 2.39 2.60 2.05
C ALA A 90 3.38 3.77 2.25
N THR A 91 4.45 3.81 1.45
CA THR A 91 5.47 4.87 1.53
C THR A 91 5.02 6.16 0.87
N THR A 92 4.29 6.09 -0.25
CA THR A 92 3.86 7.28 -1.02
C THR A 92 2.48 7.78 -0.65
N GLY A 93 1.64 6.94 -0.02
CA GLY A 93 0.22 7.22 0.21
C GLY A 93 -0.63 7.25 -1.07
N GLY A 94 -0.09 6.80 -2.21
CA GLY A 94 -0.74 6.90 -3.51
C GLY A 94 -0.87 5.54 -4.22
N VAL A 95 -1.93 5.40 -5.02
CA VAL A 95 -2.18 4.19 -5.84
C VAL A 95 -1.16 4.10 -6.97
N LEU A 96 -0.68 2.89 -7.26
CA LEU A 96 0.28 2.66 -8.34
C LEU A 96 -0.37 2.76 -9.70
N LEU A 97 0.26 3.50 -10.60
CA LEU A 97 -0.12 3.60 -11.99
C LEU A 97 0.80 2.70 -12.84
N SER A 98 0.20 1.97 -13.77
CA SER A 98 0.91 1.16 -14.76
C SER A 98 0.31 1.38 -16.16
N GLY A 99 1.05 0.96 -17.18
CA GLY A 99 0.61 0.97 -18.58
C GLY A 99 0.78 -0.41 -19.22
N MET A 100 0.40 -0.54 -20.49
CA MET A 100 0.48 -1.78 -21.29
C MET A 100 -0.51 -2.89 -20.90
N SER A 101 -1.73 -2.53 -20.49
CA SER A 101 -2.81 -3.47 -20.12
C SER A 101 -2.40 -4.45 -19.00
N ASN A 102 -3.27 -5.39 -18.64
CA ASN A 102 -2.93 -6.46 -17.71
C ASN A 102 -2.47 -7.70 -18.47
N ASN A 103 -1.21 -8.10 -18.27
CA ASN A 103 -0.60 -9.31 -18.84
C ASN A 103 -0.51 -10.48 -17.85
N LYS A 104 -1.12 -10.37 -16.67
CA LYS A 104 -1.09 -11.42 -15.65
C LYS A 104 -1.96 -12.62 -16.07
N PRO A 105 -1.49 -13.87 -15.89
CA PRO A 105 -2.31 -15.04 -16.05
C PRO A 105 -3.27 -15.13 -14.85
N TYR A 106 -4.51 -14.64 -14.99
CA TYR A 106 -5.49 -14.73 -13.90
C TYR A 106 -5.74 -16.21 -13.54
N PRO A 107 -5.74 -16.57 -12.24
CA PRO A 107 -7.03 -16.59 -11.54
C PRO A 107 -6.94 -16.43 -10.00
N ILE A 108 -7.37 -15.28 -9.47
CA ILE A 108 -7.88 -15.18 -8.08
C ILE A 108 -9.40 -14.94 -8.16
N TYR A 109 -10.18 -15.43 -7.19
CA TYR A 109 -11.64 -15.27 -7.18
C TYR A 109 -12.07 -13.81 -7.35
N TRP A 110 -11.35 -12.87 -6.73
CA TRP A 110 -11.58 -11.43 -6.86
C TRP A 110 -11.32 -10.90 -8.27
N ASP A 111 -10.37 -11.47 -9.02
CA ASP A 111 -10.10 -11.08 -10.41
C ASP A 111 -11.20 -11.53 -11.38
N LYS A 112 -12.14 -12.37 -10.91
CA LYS A 112 -13.36 -12.73 -11.65
C LYS A 112 -14.50 -11.76 -11.40
N MET A 113 -14.36 -10.83 -10.46
CA MET A 113 -15.33 -9.78 -10.23
C MET A 113 -15.02 -8.59 -11.13
N LEU A 114 -16.00 -8.17 -11.92
CA LEU A 114 -15.93 -6.92 -12.67
C LEU A 114 -16.68 -5.85 -11.89
N LEU A 115 -16.02 -4.71 -11.68
CA LEU A 115 -16.67 -3.53 -11.12
C LEU A 115 -17.54 -2.91 -12.20
N ASN A 116 -18.84 -2.76 -11.92
CA ASN A 116 -19.75 -2.13 -12.84
C ASN A 116 -19.49 -0.61 -12.85
N ALA A 117 -19.27 -0.05 -14.04
CA ALA A 117 -19.09 1.38 -14.22
C ALA A 117 -20.32 1.95 -14.91
N SER A 118 -20.81 3.07 -14.40
CA SER A 118 -21.88 3.83 -15.06
C SER A 118 -21.37 4.37 -16.39
N GLN A 119 -22.13 4.18 -17.47
CA GLN A 119 -21.73 4.59 -18.82
C GLN A 119 -22.61 5.75 -19.32
N VAL A 120 -23.83 5.42 -19.78
CA VAL A 120 -24.74 6.38 -20.42
C VAL A 120 -25.90 6.76 -19.50
N THR A 121 -26.37 5.83 -18.68
CA THR A 121 -27.59 5.99 -17.86
C THR A 121 -27.44 7.02 -16.75
N ASN A 122 -26.24 7.13 -16.18
CA ASN A 122 -25.91 8.06 -15.13
C ASN A 122 -24.42 8.41 -15.21
N PRO A 123 -24.06 9.68 -14.94
CA PRO A 123 -22.67 10.11 -14.98
C PRO A 123 -21.86 9.48 -13.83
N SER A 124 -20.57 9.26 -14.08
CA SER A 124 -19.60 8.94 -13.02
C SER A 124 -19.23 10.22 -12.25
N ILE A 125 -19.02 10.09 -10.95
CA ILE A 125 -18.59 11.18 -10.05
C ILE A 125 -17.06 11.28 -10.10
N ASP A 126 -16.50 12.49 -10.08
CA ASP A 126 -15.04 12.69 -9.97
C ASP A 126 -14.59 12.63 -8.50
N PRO A 127 -13.94 11.54 -8.04
CA PRO A 127 -13.56 11.39 -6.63
C PRO A 127 -12.44 12.33 -6.17
N LEU A 128 -11.77 13.03 -7.09
CA LEU A 128 -10.72 14.00 -6.74
C LEU A 128 -11.26 15.42 -6.63
N ARG A 129 -12.34 15.74 -7.35
CA ARG A 129 -12.94 17.08 -7.38
C ARG A 129 -14.20 17.19 -6.52
N GLU A 130 -14.90 16.09 -6.33
CA GLU A 130 -16.17 16.04 -5.62
C GLU A 130 -16.05 15.28 -4.29
N PRO A 131 -16.74 15.72 -3.23
CA PRO A 131 -16.66 15.05 -1.93
C PRO A 131 -17.34 13.69 -1.97
N MET A 132 -16.76 12.72 -1.28
CA MET A 132 -17.32 11.37 -1.14
C MET A 132 -17.25 10.93 0.32
N GLU A 133 -18.37 10.44 0.86
CA GLU A 133 -18.44 9.93 2.23
C GLU A 133 -18.25 8.41 2.24
N ILE A 134 -17.29 7.93 3.02
CA ILE A 134 -16.99 6.50 3.21
C ILE A 134 -17.22 6.03 4.65
N ARG A 135 -17.82 6.90 5.46
CA ARG A 135 -18.09 6.63 6.87
C ARG A 135 -19.01 5.43 7.00
N THR A 136 -18.64 4.51 7.87
CA THR A 136 -19.33 3.24 8.07
C THR A 136 -19.76 3.09 9.53
N PHE A 137 -20.97 2.54 9.74
CA PHE A 137 -21.51 2.27 11.07
C PHE A 137 -21.76 0.78 11.24
N LEU A 138 -20.97 0.12 12.07
CA LEU A 138 -21.12 -1.29 12.40
C LEU A 138 -22.00 -1.46 13.63
N GLY A 139 -22.99 -2.35 13.55
CA GLY A 139 -23.92 -2.62 14.63
C GLY A 139 -25.29 -3.05 14.11
N ARG A 140 -26.12 -3.57 15.03
CA ARG A 140 -27.51 -3.95 14.71
C ARG A 140 -28.25 -2.73 14.18
N LYS A 141 -29.06 -2.88 13.13
CA LYS A 141 -29.97 -1.82 12.67
C LYS A 141 -31.39 -2.16 13.13
N PRO A 142 -32.22 -1.16 13.54
CA PRO A 142 -33.63 -1.41 13.79
C PRO A 142 -34.35 -1.72 12.47
N ASP A 143 -35.39 -2.55 12.52
CA ASP A 143 -36.17 -2.92 11.32
C ASP A 143 -36.92 -1.72 10.73
N LYS A 144 -37.28 -0.75 11.59
CA LYS A 144 -37.99 0.46 11.20
C LYS A 144 -37.56 1.65 12.06
N ILE A 145 -37.53 2.82 11.43
CA ILE A 145 -37.28 4.10 12.07
C ILE A 145 -38.62 4.84 12.20
N GLU A 146 -38.95 5.27 13.41
CA GLU A 146 -40.14 6.07 13.72
C GLU A 146 -39.72 7.44 14.27
N PHE A 147 -40.49 8.47 13.91
CA PHE A 147 -40.30 9.84 14.38
C PHE A 147 -41.53 10.28 15.16
N THR A 148 -41.35 11.16 16.14
CA THR A 148 -42.43 11.87 16.80
C THR A 148 -42.99 12.96 15.87
N GLU A 149 -44.18 13.49 16.20
CA GLU A 149 -44.80 14.59 15.43
C GLU A 149 -43.90 15.84 15.35
N ASP A 150 -43.04 16.06 16.36
CA ASP A 150 -42.03 17.14 16.39
C ASP A 150 -40.78 16.84 15.54
N GLY A 151 -40.75 15.72 14.80
CA GLY A 151 -39.61 15.30 13.97
C GLY A 151 -38.43 14.69 14.74
N ARG A 152 -38.59 14.39 16.04
CA ARG A 152 -37.52 13.73 16.83
C ARG A 152 -37.55 12.22 16.60
N LEU A 153 -36.38 11.62 16.62
CA LEU A 153 -36.25 10.17 16.52
C LEU A 153 -36.89 9.50 17.75
N LYS A 154 -37.94 8.70 17.53
CA LYS A 154 -38.62 7.90 18.56
C LYS A 154 -37.91 6.56 18.78
N THR A 155 -37.37 5.98 17.71
CA THR A 155 -36.65 4.70 17.77
C THR A 155 -35.32 4.86 18.50
N VAL A 156 -35.12 4.09 19.58
CA VAL A 156 -33.82 4.04 20.28
C VAL A 156 -32.81 3.27 19.42
N MET A 157 -31.72 3.93 19.05
CA MET A 157 -30.66 3.31 18.27
C MET A 157 -29.83 2.38 19.17
N PRO A 158 -29.62 1.11 18.77
CA PRO A 158 -28.69 0.24 19.48
C PRO A 158 -27.25 0.73 19.29
N PRO A 159 -26.30 0.32 20.15
CA PRO A 159 -24.90 0.73 20.06
C PRO A 159 -24.34 0.52 18.64
N GLN A 160 -23.66 1.55 18.12
CA GLN A 160 -22.99 1.53 16.83
C GLN A 160 -21.52 1.86 17.03
N VAL A 161 -20.67 1.16 16.29
CA VAL A 161 -19.26 1.54 16.12
C VAL A 161 -19.18 2.39 14.87
N LYS A 162 -18.82 3.66 15.04
CA LYS A 162 -18.60 4.61 13.95
C LYS A 162 -17.15 4.48 13.48
N LEU A 163 -16.96 4.29 12.17
CA LEU A 163 -15.66 4.28 11.51
C LEU A 163 -15.66 5.37 10.44
N GLU A 164 -14.60 6.17 10.38
CA GLU A 164 -14.43 7.19 9.32
C GLU A 164 -14.06 6.55 7.98
N THR A 165 -13.65 5.28 7.97
CA THR A 165 -13.29 4.48 6.79
C THR A 165 -13.87 3.07 6.90
N PRO A 166 -14.20 2.38 5.79
CA PRO A 166 -14.68 0.99 5.81
C PRO A 166 -13.55 -0.02 6.08
N ILE A 167 -12.34 0.44 6.40
CA ILE A 167 -11.16 -0.41 6.65
C ILE A 167 -10.89 -0.45 8.15
N MET A 168 -10.71 -1.66 8.70
CA MET A 168 -10.30 -1.89 10.09
C MET A 168 -9.08 -2.80 10.15
N PHE A 169 -8.27 -2.70 11.20
CA PHE A 169 -7.14 -3.61 11.39
C PHE A 169 -7.63 -4.95 11.95
N SER A 170 -7.15 -6.03 11.36
CA SER A 170 -7.50 -7.40 11.76
C SER A 170 -6.96 -7.76 13.14
N ALA A 171 -7.55 -8.80 13.73
CA ALA A 171 -7.17 -9.34 15.04
C ALA A 171 -5.76 -9.93 14.98
N MET A 172 -4.82 -9.33 15.71
CA MET A 172 -3.43 -9.81 15.81
C MET A 172 -3.00 -9.79 17.28
N SER A 173 -2.78 -10.99 17.83
CA SER A 173 -2.40 -11.15 19.24
C SER A 173 -0.99 -10.64 19.50
N PHE A 174 -0.70 -10.29 20.76
CA PHE A 174 0.67 -10.00 21.21
C PHE A 174 1.62 -11.20 21.02
N GLY A 175 1.11 -12.43 21.01
CA GLY A 175 1.90 -13.62 20.70
C GLY A 175 2.31 -13.71 19.22
N SER A 176 1.54 -13.07 18.33
CA SER A 176 1.75 -13.08 16.88
C SER A 176 2.60 -11.90 16.40
N ILE A 177 2.45 -10.73 17.03
CA ILE A 177 3.16 -9.50 16.66
C ILE A 177 3.79 -8.82 17.88
N SER A 178 4.88 -8.09 17.69
CA SER A 178 5.52 -7.36 18.79
C SER A 178 4.62 -6.25 19.35
N PHE A 179 4.85 -5.87 20.62
CA PHE A 179 4.20 -4.72 21.24
C PHE A 179 4.26 -3.46 20.37
N ASN A 180 5.44 -3.18 19.81
CA ASN A 180 5.66 -2.00 18.99
C ASN A 180 4.78 -2.00 17.75
N ALA A 181 4.63 -3.16 17.08
CA ALA A 181 3.73 -3.30 15.95
C ALA A 181 2.27 -3.07 16.35
N GLN A 182 1.82 -3.68 17.45
CA GLN A 182 0.46 -3.48 17.96
C GLN A 182 0.19 -2.01 18.34
N LYS A 183 1.17 -1.35 18.97
CA LYS A 183 1.10 0.08 19.32
C LYS A 183 1.02 0.96 18.06
N THR A 184 1.78 0.64 17.02
CA THR A 184 1.68 1.34 15.73
C THR A 184 0.29 1.21 15.11
N LEU A 185 -0.32 0.02 15.16
CA LEU A 185 -1.70 -0.18 14.69
C LEU A 185 -2.71 0.63 15.50
N ALA A 186 -2.54 0.70 16.83
CA ALA A 186 -3.41 1.49 17.70
C ALA A 186 -3.30 3.00 17.42
N MET A 187 -2.08 3.50 17.21
CA MET A 187 -1.83 4.88 16.81
C MET A 187 -2.48 5.20 15.46
N ALA A 188 -2.29 4.33 14.46
CA ALA A 188 -2.88 4.48 13.13
C ALA A 188 -4.41 4.43 13.17
N ALA A 189 -5.00 3.57 14.00
CA ALA A 189 -6.45 3.47 14.16
C ALA A 189 -7.04 4.77 14.69
N LYS A 190 -6.42 5.35 15.72
CA LYS A 190 -6.80 6.65 16.28
C LYS A 190 -6.69 7.78 15.24
N GLU A 191 -5.60 7.81 14.48
CA GLU A 191 -5.37 8.85 13.47
C GLU A 191 -6.38 8.77 12.31
N LEU A 192 -6.69 7.56 11.85
CA LEU A 192 -7.61 7.32 10.73
C LEU A 192 -9.09 7.30 11.14
N GLY A 193 -9.40 7.39 12.44
CA GLY A 193 -10.78 7.25 12.94
C GLY A 193 -11.36 5.86 12.67
N THR A 194 -10.53 4.82 12.74
CA THR A 194 -10.94 3.42 12.64
C THR A 194 -10.55 2.65 13.90
N ILE A 195 -10.83 1.34 13.92
CA ILE A 195 -10.53 0.47 15.06
C ILE A 195 -9.39 -0.49 14.76
N PHE A 196 -8.64 -0.85 15.80
CA PHE A 196 -7.71 -1.97 15.78
C PHE A 196 -8.20 -3.11 16.66
N ASN A 197 -7.87 -4.35 16.30
CA ASN A 197 -8.23 -5.51 17.11
C ASN A 197 -6.99 -6.09 17.79
N THR A 198 -7.10 -6.31 19.09
CA THR A 198 -6.00 -6.79 19.95
C THR A 198 -5.64 -8.26 19.77
N GLY A 199 -6.44 -9.03 19.04
CA GLY A 199 -6.32 -10.48 18.96
C GLY A 199 -6.59 -11.16 20.30
N GLU A 200 -6.27 -12.45 20.38
CA GLU A 200 -6.40 -13.17 21.65
C GLU A 200 -5.38 -12.68 22.67
N GLY A 201 -5.77 -12.66 23.95
CA GLY A 201 -4.91 -12.19 25.05
C GLY A 201 -5.30 -10.83 25.64
N GLY A 202 -6.32 -10.16 25.10
CA GLY A 202 -6.87 -8.93 25.66
C GLY A 202 -6.02 -7.69 25.40
N LEU A 203 -6.30 -6.61 26.14
CA LEU A 203 -5.66 -5.31 25.94
C LEU A 203 -4.42 -5.16 26.83
N HIS A 204 -3.26 -4.95 26.21
CA HIS A 204 -2.02 -4.67 26.92
C HIS A 204 -2.10 -3.33 27.69
N PRO A 205 -1.63 -3.23 28.96
CA PRO A 205 -1.73 -1.99 29.76
C PRO A 205 -1.10 -0.76 29.11
N GLY A 206 -0.04 -0.96 28.31
CA GLY A 206 0.59 0.13 27.53
C GLY A 206 -0.24 0.69 26.36
N LEU A 207 -1.47 0.21 26.14
CA LEU A 207 -2.39 0.66 25.08
C LEU A 207 -3.68 1.28 25.64
N THR A 208 -3.75 1.58 26.93
CA THR A 208 -4.94 2.17 27.58
C THR A 208 -5.41 3.47 26.91
N ASP A 209 -4.48 4.26 26.39
CA ASP A 209 -4.74 5.54 25.71
C ASP A 209 -5.49 5.39 24.36
N PHE A 210 -5.64 4.14 23.88
CA PHE A 210 -6.28 3.79 22.62
C PHE A 210 -7.54 2.94 22.81
N THR A 211 -8.06 2.83 24.03
CA THR A 211 -9.25 2.04 24.38
C THR A 211 -10.48 2.36 23.54
N ASP A 212 -10.73 3.63 23.25
CA ASP A 212 -11.85 4.07 22.39
C ASP A 212 -11.79 3.53 20.95
N TYR A 213 -10.61 3.10 20.51
CA TYR A 213 -10.34 2.57 19.17
C TYR A 213 -10.03 1.07 19.18
N ALA A 214 -10.14 0.41 20.34
CA ALA A 214 -9.78 -0.99 20.52
C ALA A 214 -10.99 -1.91 20.45
N ALA A 215 -10.96 -2.87 19.52
CA ALA A 215 -11.76 -4.08 19.61
C ALA A 215 -10.99 -5.12 20.44
N VAL A 216 -11.44 -5.33 21.67
CA VAL A 216 -10.79 -6.28 22.58
C VAL A 216 -11.36 -7.68 22.35
N GLN A 217 -10.52 -8.62 21.95
CA GLN A 217 -10.90 -10.02 21.83
C GLN A 217 -10.38 -10.78 23.06
N VAL A 218 -11.31 -11.19 23.92
CA VAL A 218 -11.00 -12.03 25.07
C VAL A 218 -11.42 -13.45 24.73
N ALA A 219 -10.50 -14.22 24.15
CA ALA A 219 -10.66 -15.65 23.95
C ALA A 219 -9.64 -16.39 24.82
N SER A 220 -10.06 -17.48 25.46
CA SER A 220 -9.13 -18.44 26.05
C SER A 220 -8.52 -19.21 24.89
N GLY A 221 -7.31 -18.81 24.45
CA GLY A 221 -6.59 -19.48 23.38
C GLY A 221 -6.45 -20.96 23.67
N ARG A 222 -7.39 -21.75 23.15
CA ARG A 222 -7.32 -23.21 23.03
C ARG A 222 -6.92 -23.45 21.59
N PHE A 223 -5.64 -23.27 21.32
CA PHE A 223 -4.99 -23.77 20.11
C PHE A 223 -4.51 -25.19 20.36
#